data_AF-A0A7V2LW40-F1
#
_entry.id   AF-A0A7V2LW40-F1
#
_cell.length_a   1.000
_cell.length_b   1.000
_cell.length_c   1.000
_cell.angle_alpha   90.00
_cell.angle_beta   90.00
_cell.angle_gamma   90.00
#
_symmetry.space_group_name_H-M   'P 1'
#
loop_
_entity.id
_entity.type
_entity.pdbx_description
1 polymer ?
#
loop_
_entity_poly.entity_id
_entity_poly.type
_entity_poly.pdbx_seq_one_letter_code
_entity_poly.pdbx_strand_id
1 'polypeptide(L)'
;RRVRMEIDLTPFQMRPDVSVQVTDREGREVGRMDIVHVMTPHIALTLHLREPEPKGEYTLTATVCYPPPEYRYLRQDDPRAQTEAVPQQAIPMVAVHRAAVKFTVS
;
A
#
# COMPACT_ATOMS: atom_id res chain seq x y z
N ARG A 1 4.04 1.18 -19.62
CA ARG A 1 2.57 1.43 -19.59
C ARG A 1 2.16 1.91 -18.20
N ARG A 2 0.99 2.55 -18.06
CA ARG A 2 0.48 3.06 -16.77
C ARG A 2 -0.87 2.40 -16.46
N VAL A 3 -1.10 2.06 -15.20
CA VAL A 3 -2.37 1.54 -14.68
C VAL A 3 -2.93 2.56 -13.71
N ARG A 4 -4.12 3.11 -14.01
CA ARG A 4 -4.87 3.92 -13.05
C ARG A 4 -5.69 2.99 -12.17
N MET A 5 -5.70 3.27 -10.89
CA MET A 5 -6.46 2.53 -9.89
C MET A 5 -7.13 3.50 -8.93
N GLU A 6 -8.26 3.05 -8.40
CA GLU A 6 -9.01 3.73 -7.36
C GLU A 6 -9.15 2.75 -6.19
N ILE A 7 -8.79 3.20 -4.99
CA ILE A 7 -8.83 2.40 -3.77
C ILE A 7 -9.77 3.12 -2.80
N ASP A 8 -10.80 2.40 -2.39
CA ASP A 8 -11.73 2.82 -1.35
C ASP A 8 -11.45 2.04 -0.08
N LEU A 9 -10.95 2.74 0.93
CA LEU A 9 -10.77 2.22 2.27
C LEU A 9 -12.01 2.52 3.11
N THR A 10 -12.34 1.61 4.03
CA THR A 10 -13.29 1.96 5.08
C THR A 10 -12.69 3.05 5.99
N PRO A 11 -13.53 3.90 6.60
CA PRO A 11 -13.05 4.94 7.52
C PRO A 11 -12.16 4.35 8.61
N PHE A 12 -11.03 5.02 8.88
CA PHE A 12 -10.02 4.57 9.82
C PHE A 12 -9.74 5.63 10.89
N GLN A 13 -9.50 5.19 12.13
CA GLN A 13 -9.12 6.07 13.25
C GLN A 13 -7.61 6.34 13.30
N MET A 14 -6.82 5.40 12.80
CA MET A 14 -5.37 5.50 12.64
C MET A 14 -5.07 5.43 11.15
N ARG A 15 -4.12 6.22 10.67
CA ARG A 15 -3.72 6.20 9.24
C ARG A 15 -3.03 4.87 8.92
N PRO A 16 -3.53 4.07 7.98
CA PRO A 16 -2.85 2.87 7.52
C PRO A 16 -1.70 3.22 6.58
N ASP A 17 -0.81 2.25 6.38
CA ASP A 17 -0.01 2.18 5.16
C ASP A 17 -0.69 1.22 4.19
N VAL A 18 -0.55 1.47 2.88
CA VAL A 18 -1.08 0.59 1.85
C VAL A 18 0.03 0.21 0.88
N SER A 19 0.26 -1.09 0.74
CA SER A 19 1.18 -1.64 -0.25
C SER A 19 0.41 -2.16 -1.45
N VAL A 20 0.69 -1.63 -2.63
CA VAL A 20 0.12 -2.09 -3.90
C VAL A 20 1.19 -2.81 -4.69
N GLN A 21 0.89 -4.03 -5.11
CA GLN A 21 1.74 -4.85 -5.96
C GLN A 21 0.97 -5.25 -7.21
N VAL A 22 1.61 -5.17 -8.37
CA VAL A 22 1.09 -5.72 -9.62
C VAL A 22 1.99 -6.83 -10.09
N THR A 23 1.40 -7.99 -10.37
CA THR A 23 2.10 -9.14 -10.93
C THR A 23 1.56 -9.48 -12.32
N ASP A 24 2.41 -10.03 -13.18
CA ASP A 24 2.00 -10.62 -14.45
C ASP A 24 1.32 -12.00 -14.25
N ARG A 25 0.98 -12.66 -15.36
CA ARG A 25 0.41 -14.02 -15.38
C ARG A 25 1.32 -15.08 -14.75
N GLU A 26 2.63 -14.89 -14.79
CA GLU A 26 3.61 -15.80 -14.19
C GLU A 26 3.89 -15.48 -12.71
N GLY A 27 3.23 -14.46 -12.16
CA GLY A 27 3.38 -14.02 -10.78
C GLY A 27 4.60 -13.13 -10.55
N ARG A 28 5.27 -12.65 -11.60
CA ARG A 28 6.44 -11.78 -11.46
C ARG A 28 5.99 -10.36 -11.15
N GLU A 29 6.65 -9.68 -10.21
CA GLU A 29 6.32 -8.30 -9.85
C GLU A 29 6.72 -7.33 -10.97
N VAL A 30 5.73 -6.70 -11.59
CA VAL A 30 5.91 -5.74 -12.68
C VAL A 30 5.72 -4.29 -12.24
N GLY A 31 5.20 -4.08 -11.03
CA GLY A 31 5.06 -2.76 -10.43
C GLY A 31 4.72 -2.86 -8.96
N ARG A 32 5.19 -1.88 -8.19
CA ARG A 32 4.90 -1.75 -6.77
C ARG A 32 4.85 -0.29 -6.37
N MET A 33 4.00 0.02 -5.41
CA MET A 33 3.90 1.33 -4.78
C MET A 33 3.47 1.16 -3.32
N ASP A 34 4.13 1.88 -2.43
CA ASP A 34 3.79 1.91 -1.01
C ASP A 34 3.32 3.32 -0.65
N ILE A 35 2.13 3.41 -0.05
CA ILE A 35 1.48 4.65 0.38
C ILE A 35 1.60 4.69 1.90
N VAL A 36 2.43 5.58 2.40
CA VAL A 36 2.66 5.72 3.85
C VAL A 36 1.67 6.74 4.40
N HIS A 37 1.03 6.40 5.52
CA HIS A 37 0.08 7.25 6.24
C HIS A 37 -1.01 7.83 5.33
N VAL A 38 -1.86 6.95 4.83
CA VAL A 38 -3.00 7.35 4.00
C VAL A 38 -3.81 8.45 4.69
N MET A 39 -4.03 9.55 3.97
CA MET A 39 -4.73 10.74 4.48
C MET A 39 -6.24 10.69 4.23
N THR A 40 -6.68 10.05 3.14
CA THR A 40 -8.08 10.01 2.71
C THR A 40 -8.53 8.58 2.45
N PRO A 41 -9.79 8.21 2.75
CA PRO A 41 -10.31 6.88 2.45
C PRO A 41 -10.36 6.58 0.94
N HIS A 42 -10.55 7.60 0.11
CA HIS A 42 -10.59 7.51 -1.34
C HIS A 42 -9.24 7.93 -1.92
N ILE A 43 -8.65 7.06 -2.73
CA ILE A 43 -7.30 7.25 -3.28
C ILE A 43 -7.34 6.93 -4.78
N ALA A 44 -6.94 7.88 -5.63
CA ALA A 44 -6.75 7.65 -7.05
C ALA A 44 -5.27 7.78 -7.40
N LEU A 45 -4.68 6.72 -7.96
CA LEU A 45 -3.25 6.66 -8.24
C LEU A 45 -2.97 6.05 -9.61
N THR A 46 -1.78 6.33 -10.13
CA THR A 46 -1.30 5.76 -11.39
C THR A 46 0.03 5.06 -11.16
N LEU A 47 0.08 3.75 -11.39
CA LEU A 47 1.29 2.94 -11.28
C LEU A 47 1.91 2.71 -12.65
N HIS A 48 3.24 2.88 -12.74
CA HIS A 48 4.00 2.54 -13.93
C HIS A 48 4.40 1.07 -13.90
N LEU A 49 4.08 0.34 -14.97
CA LEU A 49 4.54 -1.04 -15.16
C LEU A 49 5.94 -1.04 -15.78
N ARG A 50 6.85 -1.84 -15.22
CA ARG A 50 8.27 -1.94 -15.60
C ARG A 50 8.54 -2.83 -16.82
N GLU A 51 7.51 -3.52 -17.35
CA GLU A 51 7.69 -4.40 -18.51
C GLU A 51 7.87 -3.63 -19.83
N PRO A 52 8.73 -4.13 -20.73
CA PRO A 52 8.95 -3.54 -22.05
C PRO A 52 7.73 -3.69 -22.98
N GLU A 53 7.03 -4.83 -22.92
CA GLU A 53 5.79 -5.08 -23.68
C GLU A 53 4.67 -5.58 -22.75
N PRO A 54 3.97 -4.66 -22.05
CA PRO A 54 2.94 -5.05 -21.12
C PRO A 54 1.66 -5.46 -21.87
N LYS A 55 1.46 -6.77 -22.02
CA LYS A 55 0.29 -7.38 -22.66
C LYS A 55 -0.17 -8.59 -21.85
N GLY A 56 -1.49 -8.80 -21.82
CA GLY A 56 -2.09 -9.97 -21.19
C GLY A 56 -2.69 -9.69 -19.82
N GLU A 57 -2.82 -10.74 -19.00
CA GLU A 57 -3.48 -10.70 -17.69
C GLU A 57 -2.50 -10.32 -16.58
N TYR A 58 -2.95 -9.43 -15.70
CA TYR A 58 -2.24 -8.97 -14.52
C TYR A 58 -3.11 -9.10 -13.29
N THR A 59 -2.48 -9.20 -12.13
CA THR A 59 -3.14 -9.15 -10.83
C THR A 59 -2.62 -7.95 -10.05
N LEU A 60 -3.50 -7.04 -9.66
CA LEU A 60 -3.22 -5.99 -8.68
C LEU A 60 -3.62 -6.50 -7.30
N THR A 61 -2.71 -6.45 -6.35
CA THR A 61 -2.95 -6.73 -4.93
C THR A 61 -2.74 -5.45 -4.13
N ALA A 62 -3.74 -5.02 -3.36
CA ALA A 62 -3.61 -3.99 -2.35
C ALA A 62 -3.62 -4.62 -0.94
N THR A 63 -2.64 -4.26 -0.12
CA THR A 63 -2.50 -4.75 1.26
C THR A 63 -2.51 -3.56 2.21
N VAL A 64 -3.48 -3.54 3.13
CA VAL A 64 -3.57 -2.54 4.19
C VAL A 64 -2.77 -3.05 5.38
N CYS A 65 -1.87 -2.20 5.86
CA CYS A 65 -0.97 -2.51 6.96
C CYS A 65 -1.13 -1.51 8.10
N TYR A 66 -1.05 -2.00 9.34
CA TYR A 66 -0.96 -1.17 10.53
C TYR A 66 0.25 -1.57 11.38
N PRO A 67 0.84 -0.63 12.14
CA PRO A 67 1.75 -1.02 13.20
C PRO A 67 1.04 -1.91 14.24
N PRO A 68 1.78 -2.83 14.89
CA PRO A 68 1.28 -3.52 16.07
C PRO A 68 0.80 -2.55 17.16
N PRO A 69 -0.11 -2.99 18.04
CA PRO A 69 -0.68 -2.16 19.10
C PRO A 69 0.37 -1.44 19.96
N GLU A 70 1.51 -2.07 20.23
CA GLU A 70 2.61 -1.51 21.02
C GLU A 70 3.32 -0.33 20.34
N TYR A 71 3.22 -0.21 19.01
CA TYR A 71 3.82 0.87 18.23
C TYR A 71 2.80 1.93 17.79
N ARG A 72 1.54 1.82 18.22
CA ARG A 72 0.45 2.71 17.80
C ARG A 72 0.72 4.18 18.17
N TYR A 73 1.28 4.40 19.36
CA TYR A 73 1.57 5.72 19.91
C TYR A 73 2.74 6.42 19.21
N LEU A 74 3.66 5.67 18.59
CA LEU A 74 4.83 6.23 17.90
C LEU A 74 4.52 6.78 16.50
N ARG A 75 3.34 6.46 15.95
CA ARG A 75 2.90 6.96 14.64
C ARG A 75 1.79 8.00 14.71
N GLN A 76 1.11 8.11 15.84
CA GLN A 76 0.21 9.23 16.08
C GLN A 76 1.06 10.47 16.38
N ASP A 77 0.55 11.67 16.08
CA ASP A 77 1.16 12.96 16.44
C ASP A 77 1.13 13.18 17.98
N ASP A 78 1.46 12.14 18.77
CA ASP A 78 1.57 12.18 20.21
C ASP A 78 2.88 12.88 20.59
N PRO A 79 2.84 14.00 21.33
CA PRO A 79 4.03 14.70 21.76
C PRO A 79 4.99 13.84 22.61
N ARG A 80 4.53 12.73 23.20
CA ARG A 80 5.38 11.77 23.93
C ARG A 80 6.30 10.95 23.01
N ALA A 81 5.87 10.69 21.77
CA ALA A 81 6.66 9.94 20.79
C ALA A 81 7.86 10.74 20.24
N GLN A 82 7.87 12.07 20.41
CA GLN A 82 8.99 12.92 19.99
C GLN A 82 10.23 12.77 20.90
N THR A 83 10.06 12.23 22.12
CA THR A 83 11.16 11.98 23.07
C THR A 83 11.86 10.64 22.82
N GLU A 84 11.17 9.65 22.25
CA GLU A 84 11.76 8.36 21.89
C GLU A 84 12.07 8.33 20.39
N ALA A 85 13.36 8.51 20.05
CA ALA A 85 13.83 8.47 18.66
C ALA A 85 13.84 7.03 18.10
N VAL A 86 12.67 6.40 17.96
CA VAL A 86 12.52 5.19 17.16
C VAL A 86 12.43 5.60 15.69
N PRO A 87 13.35 5.16 14.81
CA PRO A 87 13.22 5.42 13.39
C PRO A 87 11.89 4.86 12.90
N GLN A 88 11.02 5.68 12.31
CA GLN A 88 9.71 5.24 11.79
C GLN A 88 9.80 4.11 10.74
N GLN A 89 10.99 3.94 10.13
CA GLN A 89 11.34 2.88 9.19
C GLN A 89 11.58 1.51 9.87
N ALA A 90 11.78 1.47 11.18
CA ALA A 90 12.01 0.25 11.96
C ALA A 90 10.73 -0.31 12.61
N ILE A 91 9.59 0.39 12.48
CA ILE A 91 8.32 -0.09 13.03
C ILE A 91 7.82 -1.25 12.17
N PRO A 92 7.64 -2.46 12.73
CA PRO A 92 7.07 -3.56 11.98
C PRO A 92 5.65 -3.22 11.55
N MET A 93 5.28 -3.54 10.32
CA MET A 93 3.94 -3.31 9.78
C MET A 93 3.26 -4.66 9.58
N VAL A 94 2.04 -4.79 10.10
CA VAL A 94 1.24 -6.01 10.04
C VAL A 94 0.16 -5.83 9.00
N ALA A 95 0.11 -6.73 8.02
CA ALA A 95 -0.97 -6.78 7.04
C ALA A 95 -2.27 -7.21 7.74
N VAL A 96 -3.29 -6.35 7.66
CA VAL A 96 -4.60 -6.61 8.27
C VAL A 96 -5.67 -6.93 7.23
N HIS A 97 -5.48 -6.45 6.00
CA HIS A 97 -6.43 -6.67 4.92
C HIS A 97 -5.70 -6.78 3.59
N ARG A 98 -6.20 -7.64 2.71
CA ARG A 98 -5.66 -7.86 1.38
C ARG A 98 -6.80 -8.02 0.39
N ALA A 99 -6.78 -7.24 -0.68
CA ALA A 99 -7.70 -7.32 -1.80
C ALA A 99 -6.93 -7.52 -3.10
N ALA A 100 -7.50 -8.28 -4.03
CA ALA A 100 -6.88 -8.54 -5.34
C ALA A 100 -7.89 -8.37 -6.48
N VAL A 101 -7.44 -7.76 -7.58
CA VAL A 101 -8.21 -7.54 -8.79
C VAL A 101 -7.40 -7.99 -10.00
N LYS A 102 -8.02 -8.78 -10.86
CA LYS A 102 -7.46 -9.18 -12.15
C LYS A 102 -7.87 -8.20 -13.24
N PHE A 103 -6.95 -7.86 -14.13
CA PHE A 103 -7.21 -6.98 -15.25
C PHE A 103 -6.36 -7.36 -16.46
N THR A 104 -6.76 -6.91 -17.65
CA THR A 104 -6.05 -7.20 -18.89
C THR A 104 -5.50 -5.91 -19.49
N VAL A 105 -4.28 -5.97 -20.01
CA VAL A 105 -3.68 -4.90 -20.81
C VAL A 105 -3.59 -5.36 -22.25
N SER A 106 -4.24 -4.61 -23.15
CA SER A 106 -4.17 -4.77 -24.61
C SER A 106 -3.29 -3.70 -25.27
#